data_AF-A0A2V5XGE3-F1
#
_entry.id   AF-A0A2V5XGE3-F1
#
_cell.length_a   1.000
_cell.length_b   1.000
_cell.length_c   1.000
_cell.angle_alpha   90.00
_cell.angle_beta   90.00
_cell.angle_gamma   90.00
#
_symmetry.space_group_name_H-M   'P 1'
#
loop_
_entity.id
_entity.type
_entity.pdbx_description
1 polymer ?
#
loop_
_entity_poly.entity_id
_entity_poly.type
_entity_poly.pdbx_seq_one_letter_code
_entity_poly.pdbx_strand_id
1 'polypeptide(L)'
;MEVQRRSGLFVPEKHFIGANGLPATLQNTQVHPPVPNDWFEQFGLPIVDADVLDQDPDGDGFTNLDEWQGGTNPTDKDSHPDYLTKLHLVSATEEPFRFMFSSWVAGTFAINTIDQSEPTQFLKIGDMIHGTPFKIVKFVEKHARNQYGTNLDVSELVLEHKETKEQLTLVKEKVAMSPQSVATFAYAWGGRREFEVRKDQEFSLKPLDDLKYKLVDVQSTKAVIVNTQKPNELIEIGFAAP
;
A
#
# COMPACT_ATOMS: atom_id res chain seq x y z
N MET A 1 1.44 19.76 -72.59
CA MET A 1 1.15 18.90 -71.43
C MET A 1 2.07 19.34 -70.33
N GLU A 2 1.56 20.13 -69.40
CA GLU A 2 2.36 20.71 -68.31
C GLU A 2 2.07 19.92 -67.05
N VAL A 3 3.07 19.20 -66.56
CA VAL A 3 2.94 18.31 -65.39
C VAL A 3 2.96 19.18 -64.14
N GLN A 4 1.78 19.36 -63.56
CA GLN A 4 1.54 20.01 -62.28
C GLN A 4 2.34 19.26 -61.19
N ARG A 5 3.53 19.78 -60.85
CA ARG A 5 4.27 19.30 -59.67
C ARG A 5 3.46 19.67 -58.44
N ARG A 6 2.88 18.66 -57.80
CA ARG A 6 2.25 18.81 -56.48
C ARG A 6 3.29 19.38 -55.54
N SER A 7 3.05 20.58 -55.04
CA SER A 7 3.76 21.17 -53.92
C SER A 7 3.58 20.23 -52.73
N GLY A 8 4.57 19.39 -52.47
CA GLY A 8 4.63 18.64 -51.22
C GLY A 8 4.71 19.65 -50.09
N LEU A 9 3.76 19.58 -49.16
CA LEU A 9 3.78 20.39 -47.95
C LEU A 9 5.08 20.04 -47.23
N PHE A 10 6.07 20.94 -47.29
CA PHE A 10 7.32 20.79 -46.55
C PHE A 10 6.97 21.04 -45.09
N VAL A 11 6.76 19.96 -44.33
CA VAL A 11 6.70 20.03 -42.87
C VAL A 11 8.16 20.02 -42.43
N PRO A 12 8.71 21.13 -41.90
CA PRO A 12 10.09 21.15 -41.47
C PRO A 12 10.29 20.12 -40.36
N GLU A 13 11.22 19.20 -40.56
CA GLU A 13 11.61 18.24 -39.53
C GLU A 13 12.22 19.00 -38.36
N LYS A 14 11.73 18.76 -37.15
CA LYS A 14 12.24 19.43 -35.94
C LYS A 14 13.62 18.86 -35.60
N HIS A 15 14.63 19.70 -35.64
CA HIS A 15 16.01 19.35 -35.29
C HIS A 15 16.35 19.91 -33.90
N PHE A 16 17.04 19.11 -33.09
CA PHE A 16 17.58 19.49 -31.78
C PHE A 16 18.96 18.83 -31.58
N ILE A 17 19.66 19.17 -30.50
CA ILE A 17 20.93 18.53 -30.15
C ILE A 17 20.63 17.39 -29.17
N GLY A 18 20.95 16.16 -29.56
CA GLY A 18 20.78 14.99 -28.70
C GLY A 18 21.75 14.99 -27.52
N ALA A 19 21.52 14.13 -26.53
CA ALA A 19 22.36 14.01 -25.33
C ALA A 19 23.85 13.66 -25.64
N ASN A 20 24.12 13.14 -26.84
CA ASN A 20 25.45 12.85 -27.37
C ASN A 20 26.13 14.04 -28.09
N GLY A 21 25.49 15.21 -28.12
CA GLY A 21 25.99 16.41 -28.80
C GLY A 21 25.82 16.39 -30.32
N LEU A 22 25.09 15.42 -30.88
CA LEU A 22 24.85 15.31 -32.33
C LEU A 22 23.48 15.88 -32.73
N PRO A 23 23.30 16.32 -33.99
CA PRO A 23 21.99 16.66 -34.52
C PRO A 23 21.03 15.46 -34.43
N ALA A 24 19.92 15.67 -33.73
CA ALA A 24 18.87 14.72 -33.50
C ALA A 24 17.56 15.23 -34.10
N THR A 25 16.74 14.31 -34.59
CA THR A 25 15.37 14.55 -35.03
C THR A 25 14.43 13.63 -34.28
N LEU A 26 13.13 13.93 -34.33
CA LEU A 26 12.10 13.08 -33.73
C LEU A 26 12.06 11.67 -34.35
N GLN A 27 12.66 11.46 -35.52
CA GLN A 27 12.74 10.14 -36.16
C GLN A 27 13.93 9.29 -35.71
N ASN A 28 15.04 9.91 -35.29
CA ASN A 28 16.30 9.21 -35.01
C ASN A 28 16.66 9.14 -33.51
N THR A 29 15.98 9.92 -32.67
CA THR A 29 16.28 10.03 -31.25
C THR A 29 15.00 10.07 -30.44
N GLN A 30 14.84 9.11 -29.52
CA GLN A 30 13.78 9.16 -28.52
C GLN A 30 14.09 10.30 -27.54
N VAL A 31 13.21 11.31 -27.47
CA VAL A 31 13.44 12.52 -26.68
C VAL A 31 13.22 12.26 -25.20
N HIS A 32 12.16 11.50 -24.89
CA HIS A 32 11.72 11.24 -23.52
C HIS A 32 11.58 9.73 -23.25
N PRO A 33 12.68 8.97 -23.14
CA PRO A 33 12.61 7.57 -22.74
C PRO A 33 11.94 7.44 -21.35
N PRO A 34 11.06 6.44 -21.13
CA PRO A 34 10.77 5.29 -21.99
C PRO A 34 9.67 5.51 -23.04
N VAL A 35 9.09 6.70 -23.15
CA VAL A 35 7.91 6.98 -23.99
C VAL A 35 8.31 7.25 -25.45
N PRO A 36 7.75 6.54 -26.45
CA PRO A 36 8.03 6.77 -27.87
C PRO A 36 7.54 8.14 -28.34
N ASN A 37 8.31 8.77 -29.24
CA ASN A 37 7.97 10.08 -29.80
C ASN A 37 6.59 10.09 -30.49
N ASP A 38 6.24 9.00 -31.17
CA ASP A 38 4.95 8.83 -31.88
C ASP A 38 3.75 8.98 -30.94
N TRP A 39 3.88 8.59 -29.66
CA TRP A 39 2.81 8.74 -28.68
C TRP A 39 2.52 10.21 -28.37
N PHE A 40 3.58 11.02 -28.17
CA PHE A 40 3.42 12.46 -27.99
C PHE A 40 2.81 13.12 -29.24
N GLU A 41 3.20 12.70 -30.45
CA GLU A 41 2.61 13.22 -31.68
C GLU A 41 1.14 12.81 -31.84
N GLN A 42 0.79 11.58 -31.49
CA GLN A 42 -0.58 11.06 -31.53
C GLN A 42 -1.52 11.87 -30.64
N PHE A 43 -1.09 12.23 -29.44
CA PHE A 43 -1.88 12.98 -28.47
C PHE A 43 -1.61 14.49 -28.51
N GLY A 44 -0.80 14.97 -29.46
CA GLY A 44 -0.52 16.40 -29.64
C GLY A 44 0.22 17.05 -28.46
N LEU A 45 0.97 16.26 -27.68
CA LEU A 45 1.71 16.73 -26.51
C LEU A 45 2.97 17.52 -26.92
N PRO A 46 3.41 18.51 -26.12
CA PRO A 46 4.56 19.34 -26.44
C PRO A 46 5.87 18.58 -26.17
N ILE A 47 6.23 17.63 -27.06
CA ILE A 47 7.44 16.79 -26.96
C ILE A 47 8.77 17.56 -26.77
N VAL A 48 8.78 18.85 -27.11
CA VAL A 48 9.95 19.73 -26.96
C VAL A 48 10.18 20.17 -25.52
N ASP A 49 9.16 20.10 -24.68
CA ASP A 49 9.24 20.50 -23.28
C ASP A 49 9.96 19.41 -22.50
N ALA A 50 10.94 19.82 -21.68
CA ALA A 50 11.76 18.90 -20.91
C ALA A 50 10.96 18.17 -19.83
N ASP A 51 9.88 18.78 -19.34
CA ASP A 51 8.98 18.29 -18.30
C ASP A 51 7.68 17.71 -18.88
N VAL A 52 7.58 17.47 -20.20
CA VAL A 52 6.36 16.96 -20.84
C VAL A 52 5.84 15.68 -20.17
N LEU A 53 6.70 14.83 -19.64
CA LEU A 53 6.31 13.63 -18.93
C LEU A 53 5.60 13.89 -17.59
N ASP A 54 5.90 15.01 -16.94
CA ASP A 54 5.33 15.44 -15.66
C ASP A 54 4.11 16.36 -15.82
N GLN A 55 3.77 16.73 -17.06
CA GLN A 55 2.60 17.56 -17.37
C GLN A 55 1.30 16.75 -17.29
N ASP A 56 0.22 17.44 -16.91
CA ASP A 56 -1.16 16.95 -16.81
C ASP A 56 -2.04 17.88 -17.67
N PRO A 57 -2.26 17.57 -18.97
CA PRO A 57 -2.92 18.46 -19.91
C PRO A 57 -4.44 18.60 -19.68
N ASP A 58 -5.09 17.56 -19.18
CA ASP A 58 -6.55 17.50 -18.98
C ASP A 58 -6.98 17.76 -17.51
N GLY A 59 -5.99 17.91 -16.62
CA GLY A 59 -6.15 18.33 -15.23
C GLY A 59 -6.84 17.27 -14.37
N ASP A 60 -6.67 15.99 -14.70
CA ASP A 60 -7.25 14.86 -13.96
C ASP A 60 -6.40 14.38 -12.78
N GLY A 61 -5.17 14.89 -12.63
CA GLY A 61 -4.23 14.55 -11.57
C GLY A 61 -3.29 13.39 -11.92
N PHE A 62 -3.29 12.90 -13.16
CA PHE A 62 -2.33 11.97 -13.73
C PHE A 62 -1.38 12.69 -14.67
N THR A 63 -0.11 12.30 -14.66
CA THR A 63 0.88 12.85 -15.59
C THR A 63 0.89 12.02 -16.85
N ASN A 64 1.39 12.62 -17.94
CA ASN A 64 1.61 11.92 -19.20
C ASN A 64 2.39 10.60 -19.02
N LEU A 65 3.34 10.54 -18.08
CA LEU A 65 4.06 9.30 -17.78
C LEU A 65 3.17 8.23 -17.13
N ASP A 66 2.31 8.60 -16.19
CA ASP A 66 1.37 7.66 -15.54
C ASP A 66 0.39 7.08 -16.56
N GLU A 67 -0.09 7.93 -17.47
CA GLU A 67 -1.06 7.53 -18.49
C GLU A 67 -0.42 6.69 -19.58
N TRP A 68 0.82 6.96 -19.95
CA TRP A 68 1.58 6.05 -20.81
C TRP A 68 1.74 4.66 -20.17
N GLN A 69 2.02 4.60 -18.86
CA GLN A 69 2.13 3.34 -18.13
C GLN A 69 0.76 2.64 -17.97
N GLY A 70 -0.30 3.42 -17.80
CA GLY A 70 -1.68 2.94 -17.70
C GLY A 70 -2.33 2.62 -19.04
N GLY A 71 -1.72 3.02 -20.17
CA GLY A 71 -2.27 2.86 -21.51
C GLY A 71 -3.52 3.72 -21.77
N THR A 72 -3.58 4.90 -21.15
CA THR A 72 -4.73 5.81 -21.21
C THR A 72 -4.45 7.04 -22.08
N ASN A 73 -5.38 7.99 -22.14
CA ASN A 73 -5.35 9.08 -23.10
C ASN A 73 -5.09 10.41 -22.36
N PRO A 74 -3.91 11.03 -22.55
CA PRO A 74 -3.48 12.22 -21.81
C PRO A 74 -4.17 13.53 -22.15
N THR A 75 -5.22 13.46 -22.95
CA THR A 75 -6.01 14.62 -23.35
C THR A 75 -7.48 14.45 -23.03
N ASP A 76 -7.85 13.33 -22.40
CA ASP A 76 -9.21 12.97 -22.07
C ASP A 76 -9.32 12.58 -20.59
N LYS A 77 -9.87 13.53 -19.82
CA LYS A 77 -10.08 13.44 -18.38
C LYS A 77 -10.84 12.18 -17.92
N ASP A 78 -11.68 11.60 -18.76
CA ASP A 78 -12.44 10.38 -18.41
C ASP A 78 -11.62 9.09 -18.67
N SER A 79 -10.50 9.20 -19.38
CA SER A 79 -9.62 8.11 -19.76
C SER A 79 -8.34 8.16 -18.92
N HIS A 80 -8.44 7.68 -17.68
CA HIS A 80 -7.34 7.74 -16.71
C HIS A 80 -7.07 6.37 -16.03
N PRO A 81 -5.86 6.14 -15.49
CA PRO A 81 -5.54 4.94 -14.71
C PRO A 81 -6.34 4.89 -13.40
N ASP A 82 -6.37 3.74 -12.72
CA ASP A 82 -7.03 3.65 -11.42
C ASP A 82 -6.35 4.59 -10.41
N TYR A 83 -7.14 5.32 -9.61
CA TYR A 83 -6.64 6.17 -8.52
C TYR A 83 -5.73 5.41 -7.54
N LEU A 84 -5.91 4.10 -7.37
CA LEU A 84 -5.01 3.24 -6.59
C LEU A 84 -3.55 3.29 -7.06
N THR A 85 -3.29 3.57 -8.34
CA THR A 85 -1.91 3.70 -8.85
C THR A 85 -1.16 4.88 -8.23
N LYS A 86 -1.89 5.88 -7.72
CA LYS A 86 -1.35 7.03 -6.99
C LYS A 86 -1.18 6.78 -5.48
N LEU A 87 -1.55 5.59 -5.00
CA LEU A 87 -1.42 5.19 -3.61
C LEU A 87 -0.14 4.38 -3.43
N HIS A 88 0.73 4.82 -2.54
CA HIS A 88 1.98 4.15 -2.22
C HIS A 88 2.13 3.95 -0.72
N LEU A 89 2.80 2.87 -0.34
CA LEU A 89 3.18 2.62 1.04
C LEU A 89 4.38 3.50 1.43
N VAL A 90 4.29 4.18 2.57
CA VAL A 90 5.37 5.00 3.15
C VAL A 90 6.05 4.25 4.29
N SER A 91 5.26 3.58 5.13
CA SER A 91 5.75 2.71 6.18
C SER A 91 4.74 1.63 6.51
N ALA A 92 5.24 0.45 6.85
CA ALA A 92 4.47 -0.65 7.40
C ALA A 92 5.11 -1.03 8.73
N THR A 93 4.38 -0.76 9.82
CA THR A 93 4.83 -1.12 11.16
C THR A 93 3.87 -2.14 11.72
N GLU A 94 4.37 -3.34 11.98
CA GLU A 94 3.67 -4.30 12.84
C GLU A 94 3.84 -3.80 14.28
N GLU A 95 2.88 -3.03 14.80
CA GLU A 95 2.92 -2.68 16.22
C GLU A 95 2.55 -3.93 17.02
N PRO A 96 3.47 -4.50 17.82
CA PRO A 96 3.14 -5.63 18.65
C PRO A 96 2.15 -5.16 19.71
N PHE A 97 0.95 -5.75 19.77
CA PHE A 97 0.14 -5.57 20.97
C PHE A 97 0.94 -6.12 22.14
N ARG A 98 1.35 -5.26 23.07
CA ARG A 98 2.19 -5.71 24.16
C ARG A 98 1.35 -6.35 25.28
N PHE A 99 0.70 -7.47 24.98
CA PHE A 99 0.10 -8.33 25.99
C PHE A 99 1.12 -9.37 26.46
N MET A 100 1.15 -9.58 27.77
CA MET A 100 1.95 -10.64 28.37
C MET A 100 1.04 -11.54 29.19
N PHE A 101 0.99 -12.81 28.79
CA PHE A 101 0.43 -13.87 29.62
C PHE A 101 1.43 -14.17 30.74
N SER A 102 1.16 -13.64 31.93
CA SER A 102 2.11 -13.67 33.04
C SER A 102 2.04 -14.98 33.85
N SER A 103 0.83 -15.40 34.22
CA SER A 103 0.61 -16.58 35.04
C SER A 103 -0.81 -17.09 34.90
N TRP A 104 -1.07 -18.30 35.38
CA TRP A 104 -2.43 -18.81 35.53
C TRP A 104 -2.58 -19.56 36.86
N VAL A 105 -3.79 -19.55 37.41
CA VAL A 105 -4.16 -20.31 38.60
C VAL A 105 -5.62 -20.74 38.50
N ALA A 106 -5.88 -22.03 38.71
CA ALA A 106 -7.24 -22.58 38.75
C ALA A 106 -8.15 -22.14 37.57
N GLY A 107 -7.59 -22.12 36.35
CA GLY A 107 -8.34 -21.72 35.13
C GLY A 107 -8.53 -20.21 34.94
N THR A 108 -7.86 -19.39 35.75
CA THR A 108 -7.81 -17.93 35.61
C THR A 108 -6.43 -17.52 35.11
N PHE A 109 -6.37 -16.71 34.06
CA PHE A 109 -5.16 -16.26 33.38
C PHE A 109 -4.91 -14.78 33.69
N ALA A 110 -3.69 -14.47 34.12
CA ALA A 110 -3.24 -13.12 34.39
C ALA A 110 -2.60 -12.51 33.14
N ILE A 111 -3.26 -11.51 32.56
CA ILE A 111 -2.83 -10.82 31.34
C ILE A 111 -2.44 -9.39 31.69
N ASN A 112 -1.22 -8.99 31.31
CA ASN A 112 -0.73 -7.63 31.46
C ASN A 112 -0.78 -6.90 30.12
N THR A 113 -1.23 -5.65 30.13
CA THR A 113 -1.12 -4.71 29.02
C THR A 113 0.09 -3.83 29.26
N ILE A 114 1.15 -3.92 28.46
CA ILE A 114 2.41 -3.21 28.75
C ILE A 114 2.34 -1.72 28.35
N ASP A 115 1.44 -1.34 27.42
CA ASP A 115 1.32 0.04 26.93
C ASP A 115 0.29 0.90 27.66
N GLN A 116 -0.57 0.27 28.47
CA GLN A 116 -1.52 0.99 29.30
C GLN A 116 -1.11 0.82 30.75
N SER A 117 -1.17 1.88 31.55
CA SER A 117 -0.99 1.84 33.02
C SER A 117 -2.14 1.06 33.71
N GLU A 118 -2.79 0.14 32.99
CA GLU A 118 -3.86 -0.69 33.48
C GLU A 118 -3.31 -1.78 34.42
N PRO A 119 -4.08 -2.13 35.45
CA PRO A 119 -3.74 -3.25 36.32
C PRO A 119 -3.81 -4.58 35.57
N THR A 120 -3.06 -5.58 36.06
CA THR A 120 -3.18 -6.96 35.61
C THR A 120 -4.62 -7.44 35.59
N GLN A 121 -5.06 -7.96 34.44
CA GLN A 121 -6.40 -8.50 34.27
C GLN A 121 -6.39 -10.00 34.55
N PHE A 122 -7.37 -10.48 35.33
CA PHE A 122 -7.53 -11.89 35.66
C PHE A 122 -8.77 -12.44 34.97
N LEU A 123 -8.59 -13.22 33.91
CA LEU A 123 -9.65 -13.60 32.97
C LEU A 123 -9.74 -15.12 32.82
N LYS A 124 -10.89 -15.65 32.44
CA LYS A 124 -11.11 -17.09 32.19
C LYS A 124 -11.33 -17.37 30.71
N ILE A 125 -11.32 -18.65 30.34
CA ILE A 125 -11.70 -19.08 28.98
C ILE A 125 -13.14 -18.59 28.70
N GLY A 126 -13.31 -17.88 27.59
CA GLY A 126 -14.56 -17.25 27.17
C GLY A 126 -14.63 -15.75 27.45
N ASP A 127 -13.82 -15.23 28.37
CA ASP A 127 -13.82 -13.80 28.72
C ASP A 127 -13.10 -12.96 27.66
N MET A 128 -13.53 -11.71 27.51
CA MET A 128 -12.87 -10.70 26.69
C MET A 128 -11.81 -9.94 27.50
N ILE A 129 -10.67 -9.64 26.88
CA ILE A 129 -9.64 -8.78 27.47
C ILE A 129 -10.13 -7.33 27.38
N HIS A 130 -10.24 -6.65 28.52
CA HIS A 130 -10.71 -5.28 28.57
C HIS A 130 -9.82 -4.36 27.72
N GLY A 131 -10.45 -3.41 27.03
CA GLY A 131 -9.76 -2.53 26.09
C GLY A 131 -9.43 -3.17 24.73
N THR A 132 -9.86 -4.41 24.49
CA THR A 132 -9.55 -5.14 23.25
C THR A 132 -10.75 -5.92 22.69
N PRO A 133 -10.75 -6.23 21.39
CA PRO A 133 -11.72 -7.12 20.76
C PRO A 133 -11.38 -8.62 20.88
N PHE A 134 -10.41 -9.02 21.73
CA PHE A 134 -9.98 -10.40 21.86
C PHE A 134 -10.66 -11.13 23.01
N LYS A 135 -11.07 -12.38 22.75
CA LYS A 135 -11.56 -13.33 23.76
C LYS A 135 -10.59 -14.49 23.95
N ILE A 136 -10.49 -15.02 25.16
CA ILE A 136 -9.71 -16.22 25.45
C ILE A 136 -10.48 -17.44 24.94
N VAL A 137 -9.90 -18.21 24.01
CA VAL A 137 -10.57 -19.39 23.43
C VAL A 137 -9.96 -20.71 23.85
N LYS A 138 -8.66 -20.74 24.15
CA LYS A 138 -7.97 -21.99 24.48
C LYS A 138 -6.74 -21.74 25.32
N PHE A 139 -6.43 -22.70 26.18
CA PHE A 139 -5.18 -22.77 26.92
C PHE A 139 -4.52 -24.12 26.64
N VAL A 140 -3.21 -24.11 26.40
CA VAL A 140 -2.41 -25.30 26.15
C VAL A 140 -1.19 -25.25 27.06
N GLU A 141 -1.20 -26.10 28.08
CA GLU A 141 -0.05 -26.23 28.97
C GLU A 141 1.12 -26.88 28.22
N LYS A 142 2.28 -26.21 28.22
CA LYS A 142 3.47 -26.64 27.49
C LYS A 142 4.72 -26.38 28.32
N HIS A 143 5.67 -27.29 28.18
CA HIS A 143 6.98 -27.19 28.81
C HIS A 143 8.07 -27.41 27.76
N ALA A 144 9.10 -26.58 27.78
CA ALA A 144 10.23 -26.67 26.88
C ALA A 144 11.55 -26.71 27.65
N ARG A 145 12.45 -27.60 27.23
CA ARG A 145 13.81 -27.66 27.75
C ARG A 145 14.61 -26.50 27.15
N ASN A 146 15.14 -25.61 27.99
CA ASN A 146 16.03 -24.56 27.51
C ASN A 146 17.46 -25.11 27.26
N GLN A 147 18.34 -24.28 26.68
CA GLN A 147 19.75 -24.60 26.41
C GLN A 147 20.57 -24.97 27.65
N TYR A 148 20.07 -24.66 28.85
CA TYR A 148 20.70 -24.95 30.14
C TYR A 148 20.12 -26.19 30.83
N GLY A 149 19.19 -26.92 30.16
CA GLY A 149 18.58 -28.12 30.71
C GLY A 149 17.50 -27.86 31.76
N THR A 150 17.04 -26.62 31.94
CA THR A 150 15.88 -26.29 32.79
C THR A 150 14.59 -26.53 32.01
N ASN A 151 13.58 -27.09 32.68
CA ASN A 151 12.24 -27.19 32.11
C ASN A 151 11.51 -25.86 32.31
N LEU A 152 11.43 -25.05 31.26
CA LEU A 152 10.70 -23.79 31.28
C LEU A 152 9.26 -24.04 30.88
N ASP A 153 8.35 -23.51 31.68
CA ASP A 153 6.94 -23.45 31.35
C ASP A 153 6.71 -22.41 30.24
N VAL A 154 6.29 -22.91 29.08
CA VAL A 154 6.03 -22.14 27.86
C VAL A 154 4.58 -22.32 27.43
N SER A 155 3.68 -22.43 28.42
CA SER A 155 2.26 -22.60 28.18
C SER A 155 1.71 -21.50 27.28
N GLU A 156 0.80 -21.89 26.41
CA GLU A 156 0.25 -21.06 25.35
C GLU A 156 -1.22 -20.72 25.66
N LEU A 157 -1.55 -19.44 25.58
CA LEU A 157 -2.91 -18.93 25.69
C LEU A 157 -3.35 -18.42 24.32
N VAL A 158 -4.37 -19.04 23.74
CA VAL A 158 -4.91 -18.67 22.44
C VAL A 158 -6.09 -17.73 22.63
N LEU A 159 -6.00 -16.59 21.96
CA LEU A 159 -7.00 -15.54 21.88
C LEU A 159 -7.61 -15.54 20.48
N GLU A 160 -8.89 -15.18 20.38
CA GLU A 160 -9.58 -15.01 19.09
C GLU A 160 -10.18 -13.61 19.02
N HIS A 161 -9.95 -12.92 17.91
CA HIS A 161 -10.58 -11.63 17.62
C HIS A 161 -12.07 -11.84 17.33
N LYS A 162 -12.92 -11.03 17.97
CA LYS A 162 -14.39 -11.20 17.91
C LYS A 162 -14.94 -11.13 16.48
N GLU A 163 -14.47 -10.17 15.70
CA GLU A 163 -14.97 -9.86 14.35
C GLU A 163 -14.23 -10.65 13.26
N THR A 164 -12.92 -10.47 13.16
CA THR A 164 -12.08 -11.13 12.14
C THR A 164 -11.81 -12.63 12.34
N LYS A 165 -12.10 -13.19 13.53
CA LYS A 165 -11.77 -14.59 13.90
C LYS A 165 -10.28 -14.93 13.86
N GLU A 166 -9.41 -13.92 13.77
CA GLU A 166 -7.97 -14.09 13.83
C GLU A 166 -7.55 -14.65 15.20
N GLN A 167 -6.63 -15.62 15.20
CA GLN A 167 -6.13 -16.23 16.42
C GLN A 167 -4.74 -15.70 16.76
N LEU A 168 -4.54 -15.38 18.03
CA LEU A 168 -3.29 -14.92 18.60
C LEU A 168 -2.87 -15.85 19.73
N THR A 169 -1.62 -16.31 19.72
CA THR A 169 -1.08 -17.15 20.78
C THR A 169 -0.11 -16.37 21.66
N LEU A 170 -0.48 -16.17 22.93
CA LEU A 170 0.41 -15.66 23.95
C LEU A 170 1.22 -16.82 24.54
N VAL A 171 2.54 -16.76 24.47
CA VAL A 171 3.42 -17.69 25.21
C VAL A 171 3.67 -17.10 26.59
N LYS A 172 3.60 -17.92 27.64
CA LYS A 172 3.82 -17.48 29.02
C LYS A 172 5.15 -16.72 29.17
N GLU A 173 5.09 -15.60 29.89
CA GLU A 173 6.22 -14.70 30.16
C GLU A 173 6.91 -14.13 28.90
N LYS A 174 6.29 -14.30 27.73
CA LYS A 174 6.71 -13.64 26.49
C LYS A 174 5.68 -12.60 26.09
N VAL A 175 6.16 -11.48 25.59
CA VAL A 175 5.32 -10.49 24.93
C VAL A 175 4.89 -11.09 23.60
N ALA A 176 3.58 -11.21 23.39
CA ALA A 176 3.09 -11.65 22.10
C ALA A 176 3.15 -10.49 21.12
N MET A 177 3.52 -10.80 19.88
CA MET A 177 3.40 -9.87 18.77
C MET A 177 2.05 -10.18 18.13
N SER A 178 0.99 -9.51 18.56
CA SER A 178 -0.21 -9.44 17.72
C SER A 178 -0.07 -8.23 16.81
N PRO A 179 -0.61 -8.25 15.59
CA PRO A 179 -0.39 -7.18 14.64
C PRO A 179 -1.50 -6.13 14.80
N GLN A 180 -1.30 -5.06 15.59
CA GLN A 180 -1.90 -3.78 15.17
C GLN A 180 -0.99 -3.24 14.08
N SER A 181 -1.03 -3.89 12.92
CA SER A 181 -0.21 -3.41 11.85
C SER A 181 -0.80 -2.11 11.35
N VAL A 182 0.04 -1.08 11.34
CA VAL A 182 -0.27 0.23 10.82
C VAL A 182 0.47 0.38 9.50
N ALA A 183 -0.27 0.72 8.46
CA ALA A 183 0.29 1.15 7.20
C ALA A 183 0.10 2.65 7.08
N THR A 184 1.17 3.37 6.81
CA THR A 184 1.13 4.77 6.41
C THR A 184 1.15 4.81 4.90
N PHE A 185 0.13 5.40 4.30
CA PHE A 185 0.03 5.56 2.86
C PHE A 185 0.29 7.00 2.46
N ALA A 186 0.94 7.19 1.32
CA ALA A 186 1.01 8.45 0.60
C ALA A 186 0.10 8.34 -0.64
N TYR A 187 -0.79 9.31 -0.79
CA TYR A 187 -1.65 9.44 -1.95
C TYR A 187 -1.28 10.71 -2.71
N ALA A 188 -0.83 10.55 -3.96
CA ALA A 188 -0.26 11.64 -4.75
C ALA A 188 -1.29 12.43 -5.58
N TRP A 189 -2.53 11.96 -5.68
CA TRP A 189 -3.57 12.59 -6.48
C TRP A 189 -4.03 13.95 -5.89
N GLY A 190 -3.99 15.01 -6.70
CA GLY A 190 -4.34 16.37 -6.25
C GLY A 190 -3.39 16.96 -5.20
N GLY A 191 -2.18 16.40 -5.09
CA GLY A 191 -1.15 16.75 -4.12
C GLY A 191 -0.87 15.62 -3.12
N ARG A 192 0.39 15.47 -2.72
CA ARG A 192 0.83 14.42 -1.78
C ARG A 192 0.15 14.61 -0.42
N ARG A 193 -0.63 13.61 -0.01
CA ARG A 193 -1.25 13.51 1.31
C ARG A 193 -0.86 12.20 1.96
N GLU A 194 -0.49 12.26 3.22
CA GLU A 194 -0.15 11.07 4.00
C GLU A 194 -1.21 10.81 5.05
N PHE A 195 -1.56 9.54 5.23
CA PHE A 195 -2.51 9.10 6.24
C PHE A 195 -2.19 7.70 6.74
N GLU A 196 -2.55 7.43 7.98
CA GLU A 196 -2.32 6.15 8.64
C GLU A 196 -3.61 5.32 8.64
N VAL A 197 -3.48 4.04 8.31
CA VAL A 197 -4.56 3.07 8.30
C VAL A 197 -4.14 1.87 9.12
N ARG A 198 -4.96 1.50 10.10
CA ARG A 198 -4.75 0.30 10.91
C ARG A 198 -5.34 -0.91 10.22
N LYS A 199 -4.81 -2.10 10.50
CA LYS A 199 -5.41 -3.37 10.05
C LYS A 199 -6.92 -3.39 10.39
N ASP A 200 -7.72 -3.84 9.44
CA ASP A 200 -9.19 -3.84 9.41
C ASP A 200 -9.89 -2.48 9.37
N GLN A 201 -9.14 -1.38 9.35
CA GLN A 201 -9.72 -0.05 9.17
C GLN A 201 -10.11 0.17 7.70
N GLU A 202 -11.29 0.77 7.51
CA GLU A 202 -11.76 1.22 6.22
C GLU A 202 -11.30 2.66 5.92
N PHE A 203 -10.99 2.94 4.67
CA PHE A 203 -10.68 4.28 4.16
C PHE A 203 -11.20 4.44 2.73
N SER A 204 -11.33 5.67 2.26
CA SER A 204 -11.71 6.01 0.88
C SER A 204 -10.63 6.88 0.24
N LEU A 205 -10.60 6.88 -1.09
CA LEU A 205 -9.69 7.71 -1.87
C LEU A 205 -10.49 8.69 -2.70
N LYS A 206 -10.22 9.99 -2.53
CA LYS A 206 -10.83 11.01 -3.37
C LYS A 206 -10.32 10.89 -4.81
N PRO A 207 -11.18 11.14 -5.82
CA PRO A 207 -12.54 11.68 -5.73
C PRO A 207 -13.63 10.64 -5.45
N LEU A 208 -13.29 9.35 -5.36
CA LEU A 208 -14.22 8.24 -5.17
C LEU A 208 -14.56 8.02 -3.67
N ASP A 209 -15.26 8.97 -3.05
CA ASP A 209 -15.65 8.87 -1.64
C ASP A 209 -16.59 7.68 -1.35
N ASP A 210 -17.37 7.24 -2.35
CA ASP A 210 -18.27 6.08 -2.25
C ASP A 210 -17.53 4.72 -2.26
N LEU A 211 -16.28 4.70 -2.75
CA LEU A 211 -15.48 3.50 -2.85
C LEU A 211 -14.60 3.34 -1.61
N LYS A 212 -14.91 2.31 -0.82
CA LYS A 212 -14.16 2.03 0.40
C LYS A 212 -13.20 0.86 0.21
N TYR A 213 -12.00 1.05 0.73
CA TYR A 213 -10.95 0.05 0.87
C TYR A 213 -10.77 -0.32 2.33
N LYS A 214 -10.46 -1.58 2.60
CA LYS A 214 -10.11 -2.06 3.95
C LYS A 214 -8.70 -2.64 3.93
N LEU A 215 -7.87 -2.23 4.89
CA LEU A 215 -6.55 -2.82 5.08
C LEU A 215 -6.70 -4.21 5.70
N VAL A 216 -6.29 -5.27 5.01
CA VAL A 216 -6.46 -6.66 5.49
C VAL A 216 -5.18 -7.26 6.02
N ASP A 217 -4.04 -6.88 5.45
CA ASP A 217 -2.74 -7.39 5.87
C ASP A 217 -1.67 -6.32 5.68
N VAL A 218 -0.61 -6.39 6.47
CA VAL A 218 0.52 -5.48 6.40
C VAL A 218 1.76 -6.31 6.66
N GLN A 219 2.67 -6.25 5.69
CA GLN A 219 3.94 -6.94 5.70
C GLN A 219 5.05 -5.88 5.71
N SER A 220 6.27 -6.28 6.05
CA SER A 220 7.42 -5.36 6.08
C SER A 220 7.72 -4.67 4.75
N THR A 221 7.27 -5.23 3.62
CA THR A 221 7.53 -4.72 2.26
C THR A 221 6.29 -4.20 1.51
N LYS A 222 5.08 -4.50 2.01
CA LYS A 222 3.82 -4.22 1.30
C LYS A 222 2.62 -4.22 2.25
N ALA A 223 1.56 -3.51 1.87
CA ALA A 223 0.26 -3.57 2.50
C ALA A 223 -0.75 -4.22 1.55
N VAL A 224 -1.67 -5.02 2.08
CA VAL A 224 -2.74 -5.66 1.30
C VAL A 224 -4.05 -5.04 1.69
N ILE A 225 -4.76 -4.48 0.71
CA ILE A 225 -6.08 -3.88 0.88
C ILE A 225 -7.12 -4.67 0.07
N VAL A 226 -8.40 -4.51 0.43
CA VAL A 226 -9.52 -5.06 -0.34
C VAL A 226 -10.55 -3.98 -0.60
N ASN A 227 -11.15 -4.02 -1.79
CA ASN A 227 -12.34 -3.22 -2.07
C ASN A 227 -13.55 -3.82 -1.34
N THR A 228 -14.25 -3.03 -0.55
CA THR A 228 -15.44 -3.48 0.22
C THR A 228 -16.57 -4.00 -0.67
N GLN A 229 -16.68 -3.52 -1.92
CA GLN A 229 -17.67 -3.99 -2.90
C GLN A 229 -17.23 -5.31 -3.58
N LYS A 230 -15.92 -5.61 -3.58
CA LYS A 230 -15.32 -6.81 -4.16
C LYS A 230 -14.32 -7.44 -3.17
N PRO A 231 -14.78 -8.01 -2.05
CA PRO A 231 -13.90 -8.46 -0.96
C PRO A 231 -12.99 -9.64 -1.33
N ASN A 232 -13.25 -10.32 -2.45
CA ASN A 232 -12.43 -11.44 -2.93
C ASN A 232 -11.22 -10.98 -3.76
N GLU A 233 -11.10 -9.69 -4.06
CA GLU A 233 -10.01 -9.12 -4.84
C GLU A 233 -9.00 -8.45 -3.90
N LEU A 234 -7.89 -9.15 -3.65
CA LEU A 234 -6.78 -8.63 -2.83
C LEU A 234 -5.91 -7.72 -3.69
N ILE A 235 -5.62 -6.52 -3.19
CA ILE A 235 -4.83 -5.49 -3.86
C ILE A 235 -3.56 -5.27 -3.03
N GLU A 236 -2.40 -5.42 -3.65
CA GLU A 236 -1.11 -5.20 -2.99
C GLU A 236 -0.58 -3.79 -3.27
N ILE A 237 -0.25 -3.06 -2.22
CA ILE A 237 0.33 -1.72 -2.27
C ILE A 237 1.76 -1.79 -1.74
N GLY A 238 2.72 -1.57 -2.62
CA GLY A 238 4.15 -1.53 -2.30
C GLY A 238 4.64 -0.12 -1.96
N PHE A 239 5.90 -0.04 -1.55
CA PHE A 239 6.60 1.24 -1.41
C PHE A 239 6.70 1.95 -2.76
N ALA A 240 6.70 3.29 -2.74
CA ALA A 240 7.05 4.07 -3.92
C ALA A 240 8.46 3.66 -4.41
N ALA A 241 8.64 3.59 -5.73
CA ALA A 241 9.96 3.37 -6.29
C ALA A 241 10.92 4.49 -5.84
N PRO A 242 12.16 4.16 -5.45
CA PRO A 242 13.15 5.13 -5.00
C PRO A 242 13.59 6.11 -6.10
#